data_AF-A0A250FS05-F1
#
_entry.id   AF-A0A250FS05-F1
#
_cell.length_a   1.000
_cell.length_b   1.000
_cell.length_c   1.000
_cell.angle_alpha   90.00
_cell.angle_beta   90.00
_cell.angle_gamma   90.00
#
_symmetry.space_group_name_H-M   'P 1'
#
loop_
_entity.id
_entity.type
_entity.pdbx_description
1 polymer ?
#
loop_
_entity_poly.entity_id
_entity_poly.type
_entity_poly.pdbx_seq_one_letter_code
_entity_poly.pdbx_strand_id
1 'polypeptide(L)'
;MDEKVKVSLQIEIPRLSEDVDIDSVREGLNEYVKSIISRINVADLEDWKLLIRVTLRSTNGIGVFKRAMRYPSDKEFEFSISVAIPNEKGALYGVSKKVEEAFYVPLNDKNFYVLEPNFENYSNLYEYILESSRLAIHLAFTKGISCNGKRISFQK
;
A
#
# COMPACT_ATOMS: atom_id res chain seq x y z
N MET A 1 -10.47 20.73 -2.03
CA MET A 1 -10.64 20.09 -3.34
C MET A 1 -10.24 18.64 -3.14
N ASP A 2 -11.15 17.70 -3.35
CA ASP A 2 -10.83 16.27 -3.14
C ASP A 2 -9.75 15.82 -4.13
N GLU A 3 -8.70 15.20 -3.61
CA GLU A 3 -7.60 14.69 -4.42
C GLU A 3 -8.08 13.54 -5.31
N LYS A 4 -7.63 13.54 -6.57
CA LYS A 4 -8.03 12.53 -7.57
C LYS A 4 -7.51 11.13 -7.23
N VAL A 5 -6.36 11.09 -6.58
CA VAL A 5 -5.72 9.87 -6.07
C VAL A 5 -5.37 10.11 -4.61
N LYS A 6 -5.75 9.18 -3.72
CA LYS A 6 -5.50 9.28 -2.27
C LYS A 6 -4.99 7.95 -1.72
N VAL A 7 -4.24 8.00 -0.63
CA VAL A 7 -3.80 6.82 0.11
C VAL A 7 -4.56 6.70 1.43
N SER A 8 -5.11 5.52 1.71
CA SER A 8 -5.63 5.14 3.02
C SER A 8 -4.80 4.02 3.64
N LEU A 9 -4.72 4.02 4.96
CA LEU A 9 -4.11 2.93 5.73
C LEU A 9 -5.18 2.11 6.43
N GLN A 10 -4.99 0.79 6.40
CA GLN A 10 -5.75 -0.17 7.18
C GLN A 10 -4.79 -0.97 8.05
N ILE A 11 -5.10 -1.08 9.34
CA ILE A 11 -4.27 -1.80 10.31
C ILE A 11 -4.97 -3.10 10.65
N GLU A 12 -4.30 -4.23 10.42
CA GLU A 12 -4.74 -5.56 10.84
C GLU A 12 -3.85 -6.14 11.95
N ILE A 13 -2.78 -5.43 12.33
CA ILE A 13 -1.95 -5.77 13.50
C ILE A 13 -2.54 -5.07 14.74
N PRO A 14 -2.92 -5.82 15.79
CA PRO A 14 -3.47 -5.25 17.02
C PRO A 14 -2.54 -4.19 17.62
N ARG A 15 -3.09 -3.00 17.90
CA ARG A 15 -2.39 -1.90 18.61
C ARG A 15 -1.07 -1.45 17.95
N LEU A 16 -0.94 -1.61 16.64
CA LEU A 16 0.24 -1.15 15.89
C LEU A 16 0.47 0.36 16.03
N SER A 17 -0.59 1.14 16.20
CA SER A 17 -0.53 2.60 16.38
C SER A 17 0.18 3.04 17.67
N GLU A 18 0.44 2.12 18.61
CA GLU A 18 1.27 2.42 19.79
C GLU A 18 2.77 2.40 19.46
N ASP A 19 3.17 1.73 18.39
CA ASP A 19 4.59 1.53 18.01
C ASP A 19 5.02 2.43 16.85
N VAL A 20 4.06 2.94 16.08
CA VAL A 20 4.31 3.79 14.91
C VAL A 20 3.18 4.80 14.72
N ASP A 21 3.56 6.04 14.40
CA ASP A 21 2.61 7.08 14.02
C ASP A 21 2.05 6.82 12.61
N ILE A 22 0.85 6.28 12.57
CA ILE A 22 0.12 5.92 11.35
C ILE A 22 -0.31 7.16 10.55
N ASP A 23 -0.62 8.27 11.24
CA ASP A 23 -1.04 9.50 10.55
C ASP A 23 0.15 10.09 9.79
N SER A 24 1.34 10.12 10.40
CA SER A 24 2.58 10.52 9.73
C SER A 24 2.92 9.62 8.53
N VAL A 25 2.69 8.30 8.61
CA VAL A 25 2.86 7.40 7.45
C VAL A 25 1.88 7.77 6.34
N ARG A 26 0.60 7.97 6.68
CA ARG A 26 -0.45 8.32 5.71
C ARG A 26 -0.10 9.62 5.00
N GLU A 27 0.34 10.63 5.73
CA GLU A 27 0.75 11.92 5.18
C GLU A 27 1.93 11.75 4.21
N GLY A 28 3.00 11.08 4.65
CA GLY A 28 4.18 10.83 3.80
C GLY A 28 3.91 10.01 2.53
N LEU A 29 2.89 9.14 2.56
CA LEU A 29 2.43 8.40 1.37
C LEU A 29 1.59 9.26 0.43
N ASN A 30 0.71 10.12 0.96
CA ASN A 30 -0.05 11.06 0.13
C ASN A 30 0.87 12.11 -0.50
N GLU A 31 1.89 12.60 0.22
CA GLU A 31 2.94 13.46 -0.34
C GLU A 31 3.72 12.77 -1.46
N TYR A 32 4.09 11.50 -1.26
CA TYR A 32 4.74 10.72 -2.32
C TYR A 32 3.85 10.59 -3.57
N VAL A 33 2.58 10.25 -3.41
CA VAL A 33 1.62 10.16 -4.53
C VAL A 33 1.51 11.50 -5.25
N LYS A 34 1.42 12.62 -4.53
CA LYS A 34 1.43 13.97 -5.11
C LYS A 34 2.70 14.22 -5.93
N SER A 35 3.86 13.80 -5.43
CA SER A 35 5.14 14.00 -6.14
C SER A 35 5.23 13.24 -7.47
N ILE A 36 4.50 12.13 -7.62
CA ILE A 36 4.50 11.31 -8.84
C ILE A 36 3.25 11.48 -9.71
N ILE A 37 2.25 12.24 -9.26
CA ILE A 37 0.94 12.30 -9.90
C ILE A 37 0.99 12.81 -11.34
N SER A 38 1.89 13.76 -11.63
CA SER A 38 2.11 14.34 -12.95
C SER A 38 2.69 13.35 -13.96
N ARG A 39 3.24 12.23 -13.48
CA ARG A 39 3.79 11.15 -14.30
C ARG A 39 2.77 10.05 -14.56
N ILE A 40 1.55 10.16 -14.05
CA ILE A 40 0.49 9.14 -14.17
C ILE A 40 -0.62 9.69 -15.06
N ASN A 41 -1.20 8.85 -15.91
CA ASN A 41 -2.34 9.21 -16.77
C ASN A 41 -3.67 9.34 -15.99
N VAL A 42 -3.70 10.16 -14.94
CA VAL A 42 -4.87 10.36 -14.07
C VAL A 42 -6.08 10.96 -14.77
N ALA A 43 -5.90 11.59 -15.93
CA ALA A 43 -7.00 12.06 -16.76
C ALA A 43 -7.90 10.92 -17.27
N ASP A 44 -7.33 9.71 -17.44
CA ASP A 44 -8.08 8.51 -17.86
C ASP A 44 -9.02 7.98 -16.76
N LEU A 45 -8.97 8.55 -15.54
CA LEU A 45 -9.97 8.31 -14.50
C LEU A 45 -11.26 9.11 -14.75
N GLU A 46 -11.28 10.07 -15.69
CA GLU A 46 -12.46 10.90 -16.02
C GLU A 46 -13.05 11.59 -14.79
N ASP A 47 -14.25 11.22 -14.33
CA ASP A 47 -14.89 11.73 -13.12
C ASP A 47 -14.67 10.84 -11.89
N TRP A 48 -14.00 9.69 -12.05
CA TRP A 48 -13.70 8.74 -10.97
C TRP A 48 -12.47 9.12 -10.14
N LYS A 49 -12.41 8.66 -8.90
CA LYS A 49 -11.25 8.77 -8.01
C LYS A 49 -10.53 7.43 -7.91
N LEU A 50 -9.27 7.47 -7.48
CA LEU A 50 -8.49 6.26 -7.20
C LEU A 50 -8.03 6.28 -5.74
N LEU A 51 -8.46 5.28 -4.98
CA LEU A 51 -8.01 5.01 -3.63
C LEU A 51 -6.93 3.91 -3.65
N ILE A 52 -5.81 4.21 -3.02
CA ILE A 52 -4.75 3.25 -2.72
C ILE A 52 -4.96 2.79 -1.28
N ARG A 53 -5.41 1.55 -1.08
CA ARG A 53 -5.55 0.97 0.26
C ARG A 53 -4.27 0.23 0.62
N VAL A 54 -3.52 0.72 1.60
CA VAL A 54 -2.34 0.05 2.14
C VAL A 54 -2.72 -0.64 3.46
N THR A 55 -2.66 -1.97 3.47
CA THR A 55 -3.02 -2.80 4.62
C THR A 55 -1.76 -3.32 5.31
N LEU A 56 -1.56 -2.90 6.56
CA LEU A 56 -0.49 -3.32 7.45
C LEU A 56 -0.93 -4.59 8.18
N ARG A 57 -0.31 -5.74 7.87
CA ARG A 57 -0.84 -7.04 8.31
C ARG A 57 0.24 -8.11 8.53
N SER A 58 -0.18 -9.22 9.13
CA SER A 58 0.61 -10.43 9.26
C SER A 58 0.52 -11.24 7.97
N THR A 59 1.60 -11.27 7.19
CA THR A 59 1.68 -11.94 5.88
C THR A 59 3.14 -12.26 5.53
N ASN A 60 3.40 -12.95 4.42
CA ASN A 60 4.74 -13.38 3.99
C ASN A 60 5.51 -12.37 3.12
N GLY A 61 4.96 -11.18 2.82
CA GLY A 61 5.70 -10.18 2.05
C GLY A 61 4.92 -8.90 1.76
N ILE A 62 5.31 -8.21 0.70
CA ILE A 62 4.64 -7.00 0.23
C ILE A 62 3.90 -7.33 -1.06
N GLY A 63 2.59 -7.15 -1.11
CA GLY A 63 1.75 -7.60 -2.22
C GLY A 63 0.90 -6.49 -2.81
N VAL A 64 1.08 -6.20 -4.10
CA VAL A 64 0.15 -5.35 -4.87
C VAL A 64 -0.93 -6.24 -5.48
N PHE A 65 -2.18 -6.06 -5.08
CA PHE A 65 -3.29 -6.84 -5.62
C PHE A 65 -3.53 -6.47 -7.09
N LYS A 66 -3.63 -7.48 -7.97
CA LYS A 66 -3.67 -7.26 -9.43
C LYS A 66 -4.97 -6.64 -9.94
N ARG A 67 -6.04 -6.69 -9.15
CA ARG A 67 -7.39 -6.23 -9.54
C ARG A 67 -7.76 -5.00 -8.72
N ALA A 68 -8.30 -3.98 -9.38
CA ALA A 68 -8.97 -2.90 -8.68
C ALA A 68 -10.42 -3.29 -8.37
N MET A 69 -10.91 -2.91 -7.18
CA MET A 69 -12.32 -2.88 -6.84
C MET A 69 -12.96 -1.59 -7.36
N ARG A 70 -14.27 -1.62 -7.57
CA ARG A 70 -15.05 -0.49 -8.07
C ARG A 70 -16.16 -0.20 -7.10
N TYR A 71 -16.30 1.07 -6.72
CA TYR A 71 -17.36 1.60 -5.86
C TYR A 71 -18.16 2.64 -6.65
N PRO A 72 -19.22 2.22 -7.37
CA PRO A 72 -19.93 3.12 -8.29
C PRO A 72 -20.66 4.28 -7.63
N SER A 73 -21.18 4.08 -6.42
CA SER A 73 -21.87 5.13 -5.66
C SER A 73 -20.95 6.33 -5.37
N ASP A 74 -19.67 6.04 -5.09
CA ASP A 74 -18.66 7.05 -4.76
C ASP A 74 -17.83 7.49 -5.98
N LYS A 75 -18.07 6.85 -7.15
CA LYS A 75 -17.21 6.92 -8.33
C LYS A 75 -15.74 6.71 -7.98
N GLU A 76 -15.44 5.65 -7.23
CA GLU A 76 -14.09 5.37 -6.75
C GLU A 76 -13.62 3.98 -7.21
N PHE A 77 -12.38 3.91 -7.68
CA PHE A 77 -11.63 2.65 -7.79
C PHE A 77 -10.75 2.49 -6.58
N GLU A 78 -10.58 1.26 -6.13
CA GLU A 78 -9.61 0.94 -5.09
C GLU A 78 -8.67 -0.15 -5.57
N PHE A 79 -7.37 0.00 -5.38
CA PHE A 79 -6.48 -1.15 -5.40
C PHE A 79 -5.78 -1.31 -4.05
N SER A 80 -5.56 -2.56 -3.68
CA SER A 80 -5.07 -2.92 -2.35
C SER A 80 -3.60 -3.32 -2.40
N ILE A 81 -2.84 -2.87 -1.41
CA ILE A 81 -1.47 -3.25 -1.13
C ILE A 81 -1.47 -3.91 0.25
N SER A 82 -0.80 -5.05 0.38
CA SER A 82 -0.49 -5.66 1.67
C SER A 82 0.97 -5.42 2.00
N VAL A 83 1.28 -5.00 3.23
CA VAL A 83 2.64 -4.82 3.74
C VAL A 83 2.81 -5.70 4.96
N ALA A 84 3.75 -6.64 4.90
CA ALA A 84 4.12 -7.47 6.04
C ALA A 84 4.73 -6.63 7.14
N ILE A 85 4.21 -6.74 8.36
CA ILE A 85 4.81 -6.12 9.55
C ILE A 85 5.78 -7.13 10.19
N PRO A 86 7.05 -6.77 10.42
CA PRO A 86 8.01 -7.69 11.02
C PRO A 86 7.70 -7.92 12.51
N ASN A 87 7.97 -9.15 12.96
CA ASN A 87 8.16 -9.46 14.38
C ASN A 87 9.64 -9.25 14.76
N GLU A 88 9.97 -9.41 16.04
CA GLU A 88 11.35 -9.28 16.56
C GLU A 88 12.34 -10.30 15.97
N LYS A 89 11.84 -11.40 15.38
CA LYS A 89 12.69 -12.37 14.67
C LYS A 89 13.09 -11.88 13.28
N GLY A 90 12.24 -11.07 12.65
CA GLY A 90 12.47 -10.53 11.30
C GLY A 90 13.21 -9.20 11.30
N ALA A 91 13.05 -8.37 12.33
CA ALA A 91 13.73 -7.07 12.45
C ALA A 91 13.90 -6.66 13.92
N LEU A 92 14.97 -5.93 14.25
CA LEU A 92 15.19 -5.36 15.59
C LEU A 92 14.08 -4.39 16.01
N TYR A 93 13.43 -3.74 15.04
CA TYR A 93 12.30 -2.83 15.25
C TYR A 93 10.92 -3.52 15.12
N GLY A 94 10.89 -4.85 15.00
CA GLY A 94 9.65 -5.61 14.82
C GLY A 94 8.80 -5.70 16.09
N VAL A 95 7.50 -5.96 15.93
CA VAL A 95 6.50 -5.97 17.01
C VAL A 95 5.96 -7.38 17.26
N SER A 96 6.72 -8.18 18.02
CA SER A 96 6.57 -9.64 18.07
C SER A 96 5.19 -10.13 18.50
N LYS A 97 4.78 -9.83 19.74
CA LYS A 97 3.52 -10.35 20.30
C LYS A 97 2.29 -9.93 19.48
N LYS A 98 2.30 -8.70 18.94
CA LYS A 98 1.21 -8.14 18.14
C LYS A 98 1.08 -8.85 16.79
N VAL A 99 2.19 -9.20 16.14
CA VAL A 99 2.19 -9.91 14.86
C VAL A 99 1.79 -11.38 15.01
N GLU A 100 2.23 -12.03 16.09
CA GLU A 100 1.89 -13.43 16.38
C GLU A 100 0.39 -13.60 16.75
N GLU A 101 -0.23 -12.59 17.38
CA GLU A 101 -1.67 -12.57 17.69
C GLU A 101 -2.56 -12.17 16.49
N ALA A 102 -1.99 -11.60 15.43
CA ALA A 102 -2.73 -11.12 14.27
C ALA A 102 -3.13 -12.27 13.32
N PHE A 103 -4.24 -12.08 12.61
CA PHE A 103 -4.68 -13.05 11.60
C PHE A 103 -3.71 -13.09 10.42
N TYR A 104 -3.07 -14.24 10.21
CA TYR A 104 -2.11 -14.43 9.14
C TYR A 104 -2.80 -14.72 7.81
N VAL A 105 -2.46 -13.94 6.78
CA VAL A 105 -3.02 -14.11 5.43
C VAL A 105 -1.89 -14.13 4.40
N PRO A 106 -1.51 -15.29 3.85
CA PRO A 106 -0.40 -15.38 2.91
C PRO A 106 -0.76 -14.76 1.55
N LEU A 107 0.21 -14.10 0.94
CA LEU A 107 0.15 -13.66 -0.45
C LEU A 107 0.28 -14.86 -1.39
N ASN A 108 -0.26 -14.70 -2.59
CA ASN A 108 -0.08 -15.67 -3.68
C ASN A 108 0.15 -14.96 -5.01
N ASP A 109 1.03 -15.52 -5.83
CA ASP A 109 1.43 -14.92 -7.11
C ASP A 109 0.32 -14.88 -8.14
N LYS A 110 -0.75 -15.67 -7.96
CA LYS A 110 -1.93 -15.62 -8.82
C LYS A 110 -2.59 -14.24 -8.69
N ASN A 111 -2.81 -13.79 -7.46
CA ASN A 111 -3.58 -12.59 -7.16
C ASN A 111 -2.73 -11.33 -6.94
N PHE A 112 -1.45 -11.48 -6.59
CA PHE A 112 -0.57 -10.37 -6.21
C PHE A 112 0.65 -10.28 -7.12
N TYR A 113 1.16 -9.06 -7.30
CA TYR A 113 2.58 -8.85 -7.59
C TYR A 113 3.30 -8.75 -6.24
N VAL A 114 4.18 -9.71 -5.97
CA VAL A 114 4.86 -9.83 -4.67
C VAL A 114 6.24 -9.21 -4.75
N LEU A 115 6.60 -8.48 -3.70
CA LEU A 115 7.94 -8.01 -3.38
C LEU A 115 8.36 -8.67 -2.07
N GLU A 116 9.61 -9.12 -2.02
CA GLU A 116 10.21 -9.61 -0.77
C GLU A 116 10.35 -8.45 0.23
N PRO A 117 9.97 -8.67 1.50
CA PRO A 117 10.17 -7.66 2.53
C PRO A 117 11.66 -7.53 2.83
N ASN A 118 12.19 -6.32 2.77
CA ASN A 118 13.59 -6.06 3.10
C ASN A 118 13.71 -5.41 4.48
N PHE A 119 13.57 -6.22 5.52
CA PHE A 119 13.59 -5.75 6.90
C PHE A 119 14.96 -5.18 7.35
N GLU A 120 16.05 -5.63 6.73
CA GLU A 120 17.41 -5.26 7.14
C GLU A 120 17.81 -3.84 6.69
N ASN A 121 17.11 -3.28 5.71
CA ASN A 121 17.44 -1.99 5.10
C ASN A 121 16.93 -0.76 5.86
N TYR A 122 16.25 -0.93 6.99
CA TYR A 122 15.57 0.16 7.69
C TYR A 122 15.93 0.19 9.17
N SER A 123 15.91 1.40 9.76
CA SER A 123 16.30 1.58 11.16
C SER A 123 15.12 1.49 12.12
N ASN A 124 13.89 1.72 11.62
CA ASN A 124 12.68 1.73 12.43
C ASN A 124 11.45 1.33 11.61
N LEU A 125 10.35 1.06 12.33
CA LEU A 125 9.10 0.59 11.76
C LEU A 125 8.42 1.63 10.85
N TYR A 126 8.55 2.92 11.17
CA TYR A 126 8.03 4.02 10.36
C TYR A 126 8.66 4.04 8.96
N GLU A 127 10.00 4.06 8.90
CA GLU A 127 10.76 4.04 7.64
C GLU A 127 10.43 2.82 6.82
N TYR A 128 10.43 1.64 7.45
CA TYR A 128 10.10 0.39 6.77
C TYR A 128 8.71 0.45 6.13
N ILE A 129 7.66 0.84 6.88
CA ILE A 129 6.30 0.90 6.36
C ILE A 129 6.20 1.92 5.22
N LEU A 130 6.75 3.12 5.42
CA LEU A 130 6.69 4.20 4.44
C LEU A 130 7.35 3.80 3.13
N GLU A 131 8.62 3.38 3.17
CA GLU A 131 9.40 3.07 1.99
C GLU A 131 8.93 1.80 1.28
N SER A 132 8.56 0.75 2.03
CA SER A 132 7.97 -0.46 1.45
C SER A 132 6.66 -0.17 0.73
N SER A 133 5.82 0.69 1.31
CA SER A 133 4.57 1.12 0.69
C SER A 133 4.84 1.99 -0.55
N ARG A 134 5.83 2.88 -0.53
CA ARG A 134 6.26 3.67 -1.71
C ARG A 134 6.69 2.78 -2.86
N LEU A 135 7.49 1.75 -2.58
CA LEU A 135 7.92 0.75 -3.56
C LEU A 135 6.74 -0.01 -4.14
N ALA A 136 5.79 -0.44 -3.30
CA ALA A 136 4.58 -1.13 -3.74
C ALA A 136 3.68 -0.24 -4.61
N ILE A 137 3.48 1.02 -4.23
CA ILE A 137 2.75 2.02 -5.03
C ILE A 137 3.43 2.24 -6.38
N HIS A 138 4.77 2.37 -6.37
CA HIS A 138 5.55 2.51 -7.59
C HIS A 138 5.38 1.29 -8.51
N LEU A 139 5.45 0.08 -7.93
CA LEU A 139 5.22 -1.16 -8.65
C LEU A 139 3.81 -1.22 -9.25
N ALA A 140 2.80 -0.80 -8.50
CA ALA A 140 1.42 -0.77 -8.97
C ALA A 140 1.27 0.07 -10.23
N PHE A 141 1.81 1.30 -10.25
CA PHE A 141 1.77 2.17 -11.43
C PHE A 141 2.73 1.73 -12.56
N THR A 142 3.81 1.01 -12.24
CA THR A 142 4.69 0.39 -13.24
C THR A 142 4.00 -0.77 -13.95
N LYS A 143 3.31 -1.63 -13.19
CA LYS A 143 2.49 -2.73 -13.74
C LYS A 143 1.18 -2.23 -14.33
N GLY A 144 0.71 -1.06 -13.91
CA GLY A 144 -0.55 -0.46 -14.32
C GLY A 144 -1.77 -1.14 -13.71
N ILE A 145 -2.76 -0.34 -13.39
CA ILE A 145 -4.00 -0.74 -12.71
C ILE A 145 -5.15 -0.60 -13.71
N SER A 146 -5.97 -1.63 -13.86
CA SER A 146 -7.13 -1.55 -14.77
C SER A 146 -8.33 -0.89 -14.08
N CYS A 147 -8.78 0.24 -14.61
CA CYS A 147 -9.94 1.01 -14.16
C CYS A 147 -10.87 1.23 -15.36
N ASN A 148 -12.06 0.62 -15.37
CA ASN A 148 -13.01 0.66 -16.50
C ASN A 148 -12.38 0.34 -17.88
N GLY A 149 -11.47 -0.63 -17.95
CA GLY A 149 -10.79 -1.01 -19.19
C GLY A 149 -9.67 -0.06 -19.63
N LYS A 150 -9.49 1.09 -18.95
CA LYS A 150 -8.30 1.93 -19.06
C LYS A 150 -7.22 1.41 -18.12
N ARG A 151 -5.96 1.55 -18.52
CA ARG A 151 -4.81 1.19 -17.67
C ARG A 151 -4.22 2.47 -17.10
N ILE A 152 -4.31 2.63 -15.78
CA ILE A 152 -3.71 3.73 -15.05
C ILE A 152 -2.28 3.34 -14.68
N SER A 153 -1.29 4.04 -15.24
CA SER A 153 0.13 3.71 -15.11
C SER A 153 0.99 4.95 -15.27
N PHE A 154 2.29 4.79 -15.05
CA PHE A 154 3.24 5.83 -15.46
C PHE A 154 3.14 6.08 -16.98
N GLN A 155 3.13 7.36 -17.35
CA GLN A 155 3.22 7.83 -18.72
C GLN A 155 4.65 7.61 -19.22
N LYS A 156 4.77 7.32 -20.52
CA LYS A 156 6.06 7.19 -21.20
C LYS A 156 6.65 8.56 -21.51
#